data_AF-A0A158ASD0-F1
#
_entry.id   AF-A0A158ASD0-F1
#
_cell.length_a   1.000
_cell.length_b   1.000
_cell.length_c   1.000
_cell.angle_alpha   90.00
_cell.angle_beta   90.00
_cell.angle_gamma   90.00
#
_symmetry.space_group_name_H-M   'P 1'
#
loop_
_entity.id
_entity.type
_entity.pdbx_description
1 polymer ?
#
loop_
_entity_poly.entity_id
_entity_poly.type
_entity_poly.pdbx_seq_one_letter_code
_entity_poly.pdbx_strand_id
1 'polypeptide(L)' 'MQNVYIEPMPKGQWGPIDGYALEFPDGTRMTQQRYPSERLAVDEIKLRGYAPMIAKVRVTDKTVDEHWELVE' A
#
# COMPACT_ATOMS: atom_id res chain seq x y z
N MET A 1 1.71 -13.80 -8.44
CA MET A 1 2.01 -12.36 -8.66
C MET A 1 2.73 -11.85 -7.42
N GLN A 2 3.67 -10.91 -7.57
CA GLN A 2 4.38 -10.34 -6.42
C GLN A 2 3.48 -9.32 -5.70
N ASN A 3 3.52 -9.31 -4.36
CA ASN A 3 2.73 -8.40 -3.53
C ASN A 3 3.29 -6.97 -3.56
N VAL A 4 2.40 -5.99 -3.65
CA VAL A 4 2.70 -4.56 -3.51
C VAL A 4 1.76 -3.97 -2.48
N TYR A 5 2.33 -3.31 -1.49
CA TYR A 5 1.65 -2.79 -0.32
C TYR A 5 1.24 -1.33 -0.54
N ILE A 6 -0.03 -1.06 -0.30
CA ILE A 6 -0.62 0.27 -0.36
C ILE A 6 -0.44 0.91 1.01
N GLU A 7 0.62 1.68 1.17
CA GLU A 7 1.01 2.25 2.44
C GLU A 7 0.36 3.61 2.71
N PRO A 8 -0.41 3.76 3.80
CA PRO A 8 -0.99 5.04 4.19
C PRO A 8 0.09 6.06 4.58
N MET A 9 -0.02 7.26 4.04
CA MET A 9 0.92 8.36 4.27
C MET A 9 0.30 9.48 5.13
N PRO A 10 1.04 10.09 6.07
CA PRO A 10 2.39 9.73 6.50
C PRO A 10 2.45 8.36 7.20
N LYS A 11 3.55 7.64 6.99
CA LYS A 11 3.77 6.27 7.48
C LYS A 11 4.05 6.28 8.98
N GLY A 12 3.53 5.28 9.70
CA GLY A 12 3.84 5.04 11.11
C GLY A 12 3.33 6.13 12.06
N GLN A 13 2.32 6.89 11.66
CA GLN A 13 1.78 8.01 12.43
C GLN A 13 0.27 7.94 12.54
N TRP A 14 -0.23 8.38 13.70
CA TRP A 14 -1.65 8.68 13.88
C TRP A 14 -2.00 10.01 13.23
N GLY A 15 -3.22 10.13 12.69
CA GLY A 15 -3.70 11.33 12.04
C GLY A 15 -4.27 11.07 10.64
N PRO A 16 -4.67 12.14 9.93
CA PRO A 16 -5.23 12.04 8.59
C PRO A 16 -4.32 11.27 7.63
N ILE A 17 -4.95 10.57 6.69
CA ILE A 17 -4.24 9.96 5.56
C ILE A 17 -4.25 10.99 4.43
N ASP A 18 -3.07 11.40 4.02
CA ASP A 18 -2.85 12.37 2.93
C ASP A 18 -2.69 11.68 1.57
N GLY A 19 -2.82 10.36 1.53
CA GLY A 19 -2.71 9.51 0.35
C GLY A 19 -1.90 8.24 0.62
N TYR A 20 -1.51 7.58 -0.45
CA TYR A 20 -0.93 6.23 -0.41
C TYR A 20 0.36 6.15 -1.23
N ALA A 21 1.33 5.42 -0.72
CA ALA A 21 2.54 5.02 -1.45
C ALA A 21 2.42 3.54 -1.84
N LEU A 22 3.08 3.15 -2.93
CA LEU A 22 3.13 1.76 -3.38
C LEU A 22 4.52 1.20 -3.09
N GLU A 23 4.61 0.26 -2.16
CA GLU A 23 5.88 -0.28 -1.67
C GLU A 23 5.95 -1.80 -1.88
N PHE A 24 7.10 -2.29 -2.32
CA PHE A 24 7.44 -3.71 -2.29
C PHE A 24 7.67 -4.19 -0.84
N PRO A 25 7.77 -5.52 -0.59
CA PRO A 25 7.99 -6.05 0.77
C PRO A 25 9.22 -5.46 1.48
N ASP A 26 10.26 -5.10 0.74
CA ASP A 26 11.50 -4.49 1.25
C ASP A 26 11.38 -2.97 1.53
N GLY A 27 10.22 -2.37 1.26
CA GLY A 27 9.97 -0.93 1.40
C GLY A 27 10.40 -0.10 0.18
N THR A 28 10.94 -0.72 -0.87
CA THR A 28 11.27 -0.02 -2.11
C THR A 28 9.98 0.48 -2.78
N ARG A 29 9.97 1.74 -3.22
CA ARG A 29 8.81 2.32 -3.90
C ARG A 29 8.67 1.80 -5.32
N MET A 30 7.49 1.29 -5.66
CA MET A 30 7.14 0.93 -7.04
C MET A 30 7.06 2.18 -7.94
N THR A 31 6.54 3.29 -7.41
CA THR A 31 6.49 4.58 -8.09
C THR A 31 6.84 5.72 -7.13
N GLN A 32 7.28 6.87 -7.66
CA GLN A 32 7.52 8.07 -6.84
C GLN A 32 6.23 8.86 -6.55
N GLN A 33 5.10 8.45 -7.14
CA GLN A 33 3.82 9.12 -7.02
C GLN A 33 3.16 8.81 -5.67
N ARG A 34 2.45 9.80 -5.13
CA ARG A 34 1.46 9.60 -4.08
C ARG A 34 0.08 9.48 -4.71
N TYR A 35 -0.65 8.44 -4.34
CA TYR A 35 -2.01 8.20 -4.83
C TYR A 35 -3.01 8.83 -3.85
N PRO A 36 -3.98 9.63 -4.31
CA PRO A 36 -4.90 10.33 -3.42
C PRO A 36 -6.01 9.43 -2.86
N SER A 37 -6.17 8.20 -3.38
CA SER A 37 -7.14 7.23 -2.88
C SER A 37 -6.63 5.79 -3.02
N GLU A 38 -7.14 4.89 -2.20
CA GLU A 38 -6.82 3.46 -2.24
C GLU A 38 -7.23 2.85 -3.58
N ARG A 39 -8.40 3.22 -4.11
CA ARG A 39 -8.86 2.72 -5.41
C ARG A 39 -7.85 2.98 -6.53
N LEU A 40 -7.31 4.20 -6.61
CA LEU A 40 -6.30 4.53 -7.62
C LEU A 40 -4.99 3.78 -7.41
N ALA A 41 -4.61 3.53 -6.15
CA ALA A 41 -3.45 2.73 -5.80
C ALA A 41 -3.62 1.25 -6.23
N VAL A 42 -4.79 0.66 -5.96
CA VAL A 42 -5.15 -0.70 -6.39
C VAL A 42 -5.13 -0.81 -7.91
N ASP A 43 -5.80 0.12 -8.61
CA ASP A 43 -5.90 0.12 -10.07
C ASP A 43 -4.49 0.13 -10.72
N GLU A 44 -3.58 0.98 -10.21
CA GLU A 44 -2.21 1.06 -10.69
C GLU A 44 -1.42 -0.25 -10.50
N ILE A 45 -1.54 -0.87 -9.31
CA ILE A 45 -0.85 -2.14 -9.02
C ILE A 45 -1.34 -3.23 -9.98
N LYS A 46 -2.66 -3.33 -10.18
CA LYS A 46 -3.26 -4.33 -11.08
C LYS A 46 -2.86 -4.09 -12.53
N LEU A 47 -2.86 -2.84 -13.00
CA LEU A 47 -2.41 -2.47 -14.35
C LEU A 47 -0.97 -2.92 -14.62
N ARG A 48 -0.13 -2.99 -13.58
CA ARG A 48 1.26 -3.45 -13.66
C ARG A 48 1.44 -4.95 -13.47
N GLY A 49 0.36 -5.71 -13.22
CA GLY A 49 0.42 -7.17 -13.06
C GLY A 49 0.88 -7.65 -11.69
N TYR A 50 0.75 -6.82 -10.65
CA TYR A 50 1.08 -7.15 -9.27
C TYR A 50 -0.16 -7.41 -8.41
N ALA A 51 0.05 -7.98 -7.21
CA ALA A 51 -1.00 -8.26 -6.25
C ALA A 51 -1.10 -7.13 -5.19
N PRO A 52 -2.20 -6.36 -5.15
CA PRO A 52 -2.35 -5.24 -4.21
C PRO A 52 -2.70 -5.71 -2.80
N MET A 53 -1.94 -5.23 -1.82
CA MET A 53 -2.19 -5.43 -0.39
C MET A 53 -2.63 -4.11 0.25
N ILE A 54 -3.86 -4.04 0.76
CA ILE A 54 -4.39 -2.88 1.49
C ILE A 54 -4.06 -3.00 2.98
N ALA A 55 -3.70 -1.87 3.60
CA ALA A 55 -3.49 -1.78 5.03
C ALA A 55 -4.82 -1.84 5.80
N LYS A 56 -4.94 -2.78 6.74
CA LYS A 56 -6.09 -2.90 7.66
C LYS A 56 -5.96 -2.04 8.91
N VAL A 57 -4.76 -1.53 9.17
CA VAL A 57 -4.42 -0.72 10.34
C VAL A 57 -3.66 0.54 9.92
N ARG A 58 -3.71 1.58 10.76
CA ARG A 58 -3.07 2.88 10.44
C ARG A 58 -1.54 2.85 10.54
N VAL A 59 -1.01 2.11 11.51
CA VAL A 59 0.42 1.91 11.73
C VAL A 59 0.75 0.50 11.28
N THR A 60 1.30 0.40 10.09
CA THR A 60 1.54 -0.85 9.38
C THR A 60 2.89 -1.46 9.72
N ASP A 61 2.94 -2.78 9.59
CA ASP A 61 4.16 -3.57 9.62
C ASP A 61 4.01 -4.65 8.54
N LYS A 62 4.91 -4.66 7.55
CA LYS A 62 4.85 -5.59 6.41
C LYS A 62 5.12 -7.03 6.79
N THR A 63 5.68 -7.29 7.98
CA THR A 63 5.91 -8.66 8.46
C THR A 63 4.74 -9.22 9.27
N VAL A 64 3.68 -8.43 9.50
CA VAL A 64 2.48 -8.84 10.24
C VAL A 64 1.34 -9.01 9.24
N ASP A 65 1.03 -10.25 8.85
CA ASP A 65 0.04 -10.54 7.80
C ASP A 65 -1.35 -9.98 8.14
N GLU A 66 -1.72 -9.92 9.41
CA GLU A 66 -3.00 -9.38 9.88
C GLU A 66 -3.17 -7.88 9.62
N HIS A 67 -2.07 -7.17 9.38
CA HIS A 67 -2.09 -5.76 8.98
C HIS A 67 -2.51 -5.56 7.53
N TRP A 68 -2.64 -6.62 6.74
CA TRP A 68 -2.80 -6.55 5.30
C TRP A 68 -3.94 -7.41 4.80
N GLU A 69 -4.56 -6.94 3.72
CA GLU A 69 -5.60 -7.66 2.99
C GLU A 69 -5.27 -7.67 1.51
N LEU A 70 -5.28 -8.85 0.90
CA LEU A 70 -5.18 -8.98 -0.54
C LEU A 70 -6.48 -8.51 -1.18
N VAL A 71 -6.40 -7.64 -2.18
CA VAL A 71 -7.56 -7.22 -2.97
C VAL A 71 -7.58 -7.95 -4.30
N GLU A 72 -8.59 -8.81 -4.47
CA GLU A 72 -8.88 -9.52 -5.73
C GLU A 72 -9.30 -8.58 -6.86
#